data_AF-A0AAN5CYY2-F1
#
_entry.id   AF-A0AAN5CYY2-F1
#
_cell.length_a   1.000
_cell.length_b   1.000
_cell.length_c   1.000
_cell.angle_alpha   90.00
_cell.angle_beta   90.00
_cell.angle_gamma   90.00
#
_symmetry.space_group_name_H-M   'P 1'
#
loop_
_entity.id
_entity.type
_entity.pdbx_description
1 polymer ?
#
loop_
_entity_poly.entity_id
_entity_poly.type
_entity_poly.pdbx_seq_one_letter_code
_entity_poly.pdbx_strand_id
1 'polypeptide(L)'
;WGRYHGTGLKKRLTQFLTKRFIKRVAHDRAQAQGMGAHSTAELRKIAMEALESISVFLADKPYFGGDRPTTLDATMFGHLAGLLYIPSSDDHFTRVMKDTYPNLGQFVERVKEKYWPDWEETCSTMNMNTHLQKE
;
A
#
# COMPACT_ATOMS: atom_id res chain seq x y z
N TRP A 1 4.47 -14.45 3.96
CA TRP A 1 5.49 -14.88 2.98
C TRP A 1 6.47 -15.82 3.66
N GLY A 2 6.58 -17.05 3.15
CA GLY A 2 7.02 -18.26 3.88
C GLY A 2 8.38 -18.15 4.58
N ARG A 3 8.41 -18.54 5.86
CA ARG A 3 9.61 -18.68 6.68
C ARG A 3 10.44 -19.87 6.17
N TYR A 4 11.38 -19.63 5.27
CA TYR A 4 12.39 -20.63 4.92
C TYR A 4 13.33 -20.86 6.11
N HIS A 5 13.31 -22.06 6.70
CA HIS A 5 14.15 -22.46 7.86
C HIS A 5 15.55 -22.97 7.47
N GLY A 6 16.13 -22.49 6.36
CA GLY A 6 17.51 -22.81 6.00
C GLY A 6 18.51 -21.96 6.79
N THR A 7 19.58 -22.55 7.32
CA THR A 7 20.71 -21.84 7.95
C THR A 7 21.91 -21.71 7.00
N GLY A 8 22.72 -20.65 7.16
CA GLY A 8 24.01 -20.49 6.46
C GLY A 8 23.95 -20.17 4.96
N LEU A 9 24.85 -20.78 4.17
CA LEU A 9 25.06 -20.51 2.74
C LEU A 9 23.83 -20.80 1.89
N LYS A 10 23.06 -21.85 2.24
CA LYS A 10 21.80 -22.20 1.57
C LYS A 10 20.75 -21.08 1.73
N LYS A 11 20.70 -20.42 2.89
CA LYS A 11 19.85 -19.23 3.11
C LYS A 11 20.26 -18.08 2.21
N ARG A 12 21.56 -17.78 2.13
CA ARG A 12 22.10 -16.68 1.29
C ARG A 12 21.83 -16.93 -0.19
N LEU A 13 22.06 -18.15 -0.67
CA LEU A 13 21.79 -18.52 -2.06
C LEU A 13 20.30 -18.47 -2.38
N THR A 14 19.45 -19.03 -1.50
CA THR A 14 17.99 -19.00 -1.69
C THR A 14 17.45 -17.58 -1.67
N GLN A 15 17.91 -16.73 -0.75
CA GLN A 15 17.56 -15.31 -0.70
C GLN A 15 18.01 -14.59 -1.97
N PHE A 16 19.22 -14.86 -2.47
CA PHE A 16 19.73 -14.27 -3.71
C PHE A 16 18.87 -14.67 -4.92
N LEU A 17 18.61 -15.97 -5.09
CA LEU A 17 17.78 -16.49 -6.19
C LEU A 17 16.35 -15.96 -6.11
N THR A 18 15.75 -15.94 -4.90
CA THR A 18 14.40 -15.42 -4.67
C THR A 18 14.31 -13.93 -4.99
N LYS A 19 15.26 -13.12 -4.52
CA LYS A 19 15.32 -11.68 -4.84
C LYS A 19 15.42 -11.46 -6.35
N ARG A 20 16.25 -12.24 -7.04
CA ARG A 20 16.45 -12.13 -8.49
C ARG A 20 15.20 -12.56 -9.26
N PHE A 21 14.51 -13.60 -8.81
CA PHE A 21 13.24 -14.05 -9.38
C PHE A 21 12.12 -13.02 -9.19
N ILE A 22 11.93 -12.50 -7.96
CA ILE A 22 10.95 -11.44 -7.68
C ILE A 22 11.23 -10.20 -8.54
N LYS A 23 12.50 -9.79 -8.65
CA LYS A 23 12.88 -8.65 -9.50
C LYS A 23 12.55 -8.89 -10.97
N ARG A 24 12.84 -10.08 -11.50
CA ARG A 24 12.50 -10.45 -12.88
C ARG A 24 10.99 -10.45 -13.11
N VAL A 25 10.23 -11.13 -12.25
CA VAL A 25 8.76 -11.17 -12.36
C VAL A 25 8.16 -9.78 -12.26
N ALA A 26 8.64 -8.93 -11.35
CA ALA A 26 8.18 -7.55 -11.25
C ALA A 26 8.49 -6.74 -12.51
N HIS A 27 9.70 -6.87 -13.06
CA HIS A 27 10.10 -6.22 -14.30
C HIS A 27 9.24 -6.67 -15.49
N ASP A 28 9.09 -7.99 -15.68
CA ASP A 28 8.34 -8.55 -16.80
C ASP A 28 6.85 -8.18 -16.73
N ARG A 29 6.28 -8.14 -15.51
CA ARG A 29 4.92 -7.63 -15.29
C ARG A 29 4.79 -6.15 -15.59
N ALA A 30 5.76 -5.34 -15.16
CA ALA A 30 5.75 -3.90 -15.46
C ALA A 30 5.80 -3.65 -16.98
N GLN A 31 6.65 -4.39 -17.70
CA GLN A 31 6.72 -4.33 -19.17
C GLN A 31 5.41 -4.78 -19.82
N ALA A 32 4.86 -5.93 -19.40
CA ALA A 32 3.63 -6.48 -19.97
C ALA A 32 2.40 -5.57 -19.76
N GLN A 33 2.36 -4.80 -18.66
CA GLN A 33 1.31 -3.84 -18.36
C GLN A 33 1.60 -2.43 -18.94
N GLY A 34 2.67 -2.26 -19.72
CA GLY A 34 3.08 -0.97 -20.30
C GLY A 34 3.75 0.00 -19.32
N MET A 35 3.64 -0.23 -18.00
CA MET A 35 4.27 0.60 -16.97
C MET A 35 5.80 0.68 -17.08
N GLY A 36 6.44 -0.37 -17.62
CA GLY A 36 7.88 -0.42 -17.82
C GLY A 36 8.39 0.40 -19.02
N ALA A 37 7.49 0.92 -19.85
CA ALA A 37 7.82 1.78 -21.00
C ALA A 37 7.89 3.28 -20.64
N HIS A 38 7.29 3.67 -19.51
CA HIS A 38 7.24 5.05 -19.07
C HIS A 38 8.50 5.46 -18.31
N SER A 39 8.92 6.71 -18.50
CA SER A 39 9.93 7.34 -17.66
C SER A 39 9.41 7.55 -16.23
N THR A 40 10.33 7.72 -15.28
CA THR A 40 9.97 8.01 -13.88
C THR A 40 9.16 9.29 -13.73
N ALA A 41 9.41 10.29 -14.58
CA ALA A 41 8.66 11.55 -14.60
C ALA A 41 7.23 11.36 -15.09
N GLU A 42 7.02 10.57 -16.16
CA GLU A 42 5.68 10.24 -16.65
C GLU A 42 4.89 9.42 -15.64
N LEU A 43 5.52 8.42 -15.03
CA LEU A 43 4.88 7.63 -13.96
C LEU A 43 4.45 8.51 -12.79
N ARG A 44 5.27 9.49 -12.41
CA ARG A 44 4.92 10.45 -11.37
C ARG A 44 3.72 11.30 -11.77
N LYS A 45 3.67 11.78 -13.02
CA LYS A 45 2.53 12.53 -13.55
C LYS A 45 1.24 11.70 -13.51
N ILE A 46 1.29 10.46 -14.00
CA ILE A 46 0.15 9.53 -13.97
C ILE A 46 -0.34 9.30 -12.53
N ALA A 47 0.60 9.10 -11.60
CA ALA A 47 0.25 8.91 -10.19
C ALA A 47 -0.41 10.16 -9.57
N MET A 48 0.05 11.36 -9.94
CA MET A 48 -0.56 12.62 -9.48
C MET A 48 -1.97 12.82 -10.02
N GLU A 49 -2.19 12.58 -11.32
CA GLU A 49 -3.50 12.64 -11.97
C GLU A 49 -4.47 11.60 -11.36
N ALA A 50 -3.96 10.42 -11.03
CA ALA A 50 -4.74 9.39 -10.35
C ALA A 50 -5.14 9.84 -8.93
N LEU A 51 -4.22 10.39 -8.14
CA LEU A 51 -4.52 10.90 -6.79
C LEU A 51 -5.56 12.03 -6.84
N GLU A 52 -5.44 12.95 -7.79
CA GLU A 52 -6.43 14.01 -8.02
C GLU A 52 -7.81 13.41 -8.32
N SER A 53 -7.89 12.49 -9.28
CA SER A 53 -9.14 11.84 -9.67
C SER A 53 -9.78 11.08 -8.51
N ILE A 54 -8.96 10.41 -7.70
CA ILE A 54 -9.40 9.69 -6.49
C ILE A 54 -9.93 10.67 -5.45
N SER A 55 -9.24 11.80 -5.23
CA SER A 55 -9.69 12.87 -4.32
C SER A 55 -11.03 13.46 -4.77
N VAL A 56 -11.17 13.77 -6.06
CA VAL A 56 -12.42 14.27 -6.64
C VAL A 56 -13.54 13.24 -6.52
N PHE A 57 -13.24 11.96 -6.75
CA PHE A 57 -14.24 10.91 -6.66
C PHE A 57 -14.70 10.64 -5.22
N LEU A 58 -13.82 10.79 -4.23
CA LEU A 58 -14.20 10.76 -2.82
C LEU A 58 -15.02 11.99 -2.44
N ALA A 59 -14.59 13.18 -2.90
CA ALA A 59 -15.16 14.47 -2.56
C ALA A 59 -15.32 14.60 -1.03
N ASP A 60 -16.52 14.98 -0.58
CA ASP A 60 -16.89 15.14 0.84
C ASP A 60 -17.52 13.86 1.44
N LYS A 61 -17.59 12.76 0.68
CA LYS A 61 -18.20 11.53 1.16
C LYS A 61 -17.34 10.88 2.24
N PRO A 62 -17.95 10.23 3.25
CA PRO A 62 -17.18 9.52 4.26
C PRO A 62 -16.48 8.27 3.70
N TYR A 63 -17.04 7.68 2.64
CA TYR A 63 -16.53 6.52 1.90
C TYR A 63 -16.79 6.72 0.40
N PHE A 64 -16.03 6.04 -0.46
CA PHE A 64 -16.30 6.00 -1.90
C PHE A 64 -17.70 5.46 -2.21
N GLY A 65 -18.18 4.50 -1.40
CA GLY A 65 -19.54 3.98 -1.43
C GLY A 65 -20.64 4.90 -0.90
N GLY A 66 -20.32 6.15 -0.52
CA GLY A 66 -21.26 7.06 0.13
C GLY A 66 -21.23 6.89 1.64
N ASP A 67 -22.38 6.66 2.28
CA ASP A 67 -22.49 6.61 3.75
C ASP A 67 -21.96 5.32 4.38
N ARG A 68 -21.91 4.24 3.60
CA ARG A 68 -21.44 2.92 4.07
C ARG A 68 -20.25 2.46 3.23
N PRO A 69 -19.24 1.85 3.88
CA PRO A 69 -18.09 1.33 3.16
C PRO A 69 -18.49 0.12 2.32
N THR A 70 -17.84 0.00 1.17
CA THR A 70 -18.01 -1.07 0.19
C THR A 70 -16.67 -1.78 -0.06
N THR A 71 -16.67 -2.83 -0.87
CA THR A 71 -15.42 -3.51 -1.29
C THR A 71 -14.45 -2.56 -2.01
N LEU A 72 -14.98 -1.52 -2.66
CA LEU A 72 -14.16 -0.46 -3.24
C LEU A 72 -13.35 0.26 -2.16
N ASP A 73 -13.98 0.62 -1.04
CA ASP A 73 -13.31 1.30 0.08
C ASP A 73 -12.18 0.46 0.67
N ALA A 74 -12.39 -0.85 0.84
CA ALA A 74 -11.34 -1.76 1.29
C ALA A 74 -10.14 -1.78 0.33
N THR A 75 -10.40 -1.77 -0.97
CA THR A 75 -9.36 -1.74 -2.01
C THR A 75 -8.62 -0.41 -2.01
N MET A 76 -9.35 0.71 -1.94
CA MET A 76 -8.79 2.06 -1.91
C MET A 76 -7.96 2.28 -0.65
N PHE A 77 -8.44 1.82 0.50
CA PHE A 77 -7.69 1.86 1.75
C PHE A 77 -6.33 1.16 1.62
N GLY A 78 -6.30 -0.06 1.07
CA GLY A 78 -5.04 -0.80 0.90
C GLY A 78 -3.98 -0.04 0.08
N HIS A 79 -4.39 0.62 -1.00
CA HIS A 79 -3.48 1.42 -1.83
C HIS A 79 -3.05 2.70 -1.13
N LEU A 80 -3.99 3.47 -0.59
CA LEU A 80 -3.74 4.77 0.03
C LEU A 80 -2.97 4.65 1.36
N ALA A 81 -3.28 3.66 2.19
CA ALA A 81 -2.51 3.35 3.39
C ALA A 81 -1.08 2.93 3.05
N GLY A 82 -0.91 2.19 1.93
CA GLY A 82 0.41 1.84 1.42
C GLY A 82 1.27 3.08 1.12
N LEU A 83 0.69 4.11 0.51
CA LEU A 83 1.38 5.37 0.21
C LEU A 83 1.71 6.21 1.46
N LEU A 84 0.96 6.05 2.55
CA LEU A 84 1.16 6.83 3.78
C LEU A 84 2.12 6.16 4.78
N TYR A 85 2.05 4.84 4.93
CA TYR A 85 2.73 4.14 6.03
C TYR A 85 3.88 3.24 5.61
N ILE A 86 4.00 2.86 4.32
CA ILE A 86 5.14 2.07 3.88
C ILE A 86 6.37 3.00 3.77
N PRO A 87 7.48 2.70 4.47
CA PRO A 87 8.68 3.52 4.37
C PRO A 87 9.19 3.59 2.93
N SER A 88 9.25 4.79 2.38
CA SER A 88 9.83 5.10 1.08
C SER A 88 11.05 6.01 1.23
N SER A 89 11.92 6.02 0.23
CA SER A 89 13.06 6.95 0.15
C SER A 89 12.65 8.38 -0.26
N ASP A 90 11.45 8.53 -0.82
CA ASP A 90 10.84 9.80 -1.25
C ASP A 90 9.48 9.92 -0.57
N ASP A 91 9.29 10.99 0.20
CA ASP A 91 8.06 11.27 0.95
C ASP A 91 7.03 12.08 0.15
N HIS A 92 7.28 12.32 -1.14
CA HIS A 92 6.43 13.16 -1.97
C HIS A 92 4.95 12.77 -1.97
N PHE A 93 4.61 11.49 -2.21
CA PHE A 93 3.21 11.07 -2.27
C PHE A 93 2.53 11.19 -0.91
N THR A 94 3.26 10.92 0.17
CA THR A 94 2.79 11.14 1.54
C THR A 94 2.48 12.61 1.78
N ARG A 95 3.34 13.53 1.35
CA ARG A 95 3.10 14.98 1.45
C ARG A 95 1.92 15.43 0.60
N VAL A 96 1.83 14.98 -0.65
CA VAL A 96 0.71 15.30 -1.55
C VAL A 96 -0.63 14.87 -0.93
N MET A 97 -0.69 13.66 -0.35
CA MET A 97 -1.91 13.19 0.31
C MET A 97 -2.26 13.96 1.59
N LYS A 98 -1.26 14.48 2.32
CA LYS A 98 -1.50 15.24 3.55
C LYS A 98 -1.83 16.72 3.28
N ASP A 99 -1.12 17.33 2.35
CA ASP A 99 -1.12 18.77 2.14
C ASP A 99 -2.06 19.19 1.00
N THR A 100 -2.10 18.41 -0.10
CA THR A 100 -2.88 18.76 -1.31
C THR A 100 -4.24 18.07 -1.34
N TYR A 101 -4.31 16.79 -0.93
CA TYR A 101 -5.54 16.00 -0.93
C TYR A 101 -5.89 15.47 0.47
N PRO A 102 -6.09 16.35 1.47
CA PRO A 102 -6.27 15.95 2.87
C PRO A 102 -7.49 15.04 3.08
N ASN A 103 -8.50 15.11 2.21
CA ASN A 103 -9.66 14.21 2.25
C ASN A 103 -9.25 12.72 2.10
N LEU A 104 -8.20 12.41 1.33
CA LEU A 104 -7.67 11.06 1.19
C LEU A 104 -6.98 10.59 2.47
N GLY A 105 -6.19 11.46 3.11
CA GLY A 105 -5.59 11.17 4.41
C GLY A 105 -6.67 10.91 5.47
N GLN A 106 -7.69 11.77 5.53
CA GLN A 106 -8.81 11.60 6.46
C GLN A 106 -9.62 10.33 6.22
N PHE A 107 -9.82 9.92 4.95
CA PHE A 107 -10.43 8.64 4.62
C PHE A 107 -9.61 7.46 5.18
N VAL A 108 -8.29 7.48 4.98
CA VAL A 108 -7.41 6.41 5.50
C VAL A 108 -7.48 6.34 7.02
N GLU A 109 -7.35 7.47 7.72
CA GLU A 109 -7.42 7.51 9.18
C GLU A 109 -8.78 6.99 9.68
N ARG A 110 -9.89 7.42 9.08
CA ARG A 110 -11.25 6.96 9.44
C ARG A 110 -11.43 5.45 9.29
N VAL A 111 -10.92 4.86 8.20
CA VAL A 111 -11.01 3.41 7.98
C VAL A 111 -10.09 2.67 8.95
N LYS A 112 -8.88 3.18 9.17
CA LYS A 112 -7.91 2.62 10.12
C LYS A 112 -8.48 2.56 11.53
N GLU A 113 -8.94 3.69 12.06
CA GLU A 113 -9.50 3.78 13.41
C GLU A 113 -10.72 2.87 13.62
N LYS A 114 -11.55 2.72 12.59
CA LYS A 114 -12.77 1.91 12.67
C LYS A 114 -12.52 0.41 12.65
N TYR A 115 -11.54 -0.06 11.88
CA TYR A 115 -11.36 -1.49 11.60
C TYR A 115 -10.06 -2.09 12.17
N TRP A 116 -9.09 -1.25 12.53
CA TRP A 116 -7.81 -1.63 13.14
C TRP A 116 -7.52 -0.78 14.38
N PRO A 117 -8.29 -0.96 15.47
CA PRO A 117 -7.99 -0.29 16.74
C PRO A 117 -6.64 -0.73 17.35
N ASP A 118 -6.12 -1.87 16.91
CA ASP A 118 -4.85 -2.49 17.30
C ASP A 118 -3.78 -2.35 16.20
N TRP A 119 -3.85 -1.29 15.39
CA TRP A 119 -2.96 -1.06 14.24
C TRP A 119 -1.47 -1.16 14.60
N GLU A 120 -1.04 -0.46 15.64
CA GLU A 120 0.36 -0.42 16.07
C GLU A 120 0.86 -1.79 16.52
N GLU A 121 0.04 -2.53 17.28
CA GLU A 121 0.38 -3.87 17.73
C GLU A 121 0.47 -4.84 16.54
N THR A 122 -0.49 -4.75 15.61
CA THR A 122 -0.52 -5.53 14.37
C THR A 122 0.74 -5.30 13.54
N CYS A 123 1.13 -4.03 13.33
CA CYS A 123 2.31 -3.67 12.55
C CYS A 123 3.61 -4.12 13.23
N SER A 124 3.72 -3.95 14.56
CA SER A 124 4.93 -4.31 15.31
C SER A 124 5.13 -5.82 15.41
N THR A 125 4.05 -6.58 15.63
CA THR A 125 4.11 -8.04 15.79
C THR A 125 4.01 -8.79 14.47
N MET A 126 3.63 -8.10 13.39
CA MET A 126 3.24 -8.69 12.10
C MET A 126 2.16 -9.77 12.26
N ASN A 127 1.24 -9.58 13.21
CA ASN A 127 0.13 -10.48 13.50
C ASN A 127 -1.20 -9.73 13.36
N MET A 128 -2.05 -10.17 12.44
CA MET A 128 -3.37 -9.56 12.18
C MET A 128 -4.46 -10.00 13.18
N ASN A 129 -4.18 -10.98 14.04
CA ASN A 129 -5.13 -11.58 14.97
C ASN A 129 -4.87 -11.20 16.43
N THR A 130 -4.29 -10.02 16.66
CA THR A 130 -3.98 -9.50 18.01
C THR A 130 -5.22 -9.35 18.89
N HIS A 131 -6.37 -9.06 18.28
CA HIS A 131 -7.68 -8.96 18.94
C HIS A 131 -8.36 -10.31 19.24
N LEU A 132 -7.86 -11.44 18.72
CA LEU A 132 -8.43 -12.76 19.01
C LEU A 132 -7.80 -13.33 20.29
N GLN A 133 -8.63 -13.75 21.24
CA GLN A 133 -8.14 -14.47 22.42
C GLN A 133 -7.43 -15.75 21.96
N LYS A 134 -6.19 -15.96 22.45
CA LYS A 134 -5.47 -17.21 22.22
C LYS A 134 -6.16 -18.31 23.02
N GLU A 135 -6.65 -19.33 22.32
CA GLU A 135 -7.12 -20.59 22.92
C GLU A 135 -6.01 -21.32 23.68
#